data_AF-G0UY96-F1
#
_entry.id   AF-G0UY96-F1
#
_cell.length_a   1.000
_cell.length_b   1.000
_cell.length_c   1.000
_cell.angle_alpha   90.00
_cell.angle_beta   90.00
_cell.angle_gamma   90.00
#
_symmetry.space_group_name_H-M   'P 1'
#
loop_
_entity.id
_entity.type
_entity.pdbx_description
1 polymer ?
#
loop_
_entity_poly.entity_id
_entity_poly.type
_entity_poly.pdbx_seq_one_letter_code
_entity_poly.pdbx_strand_id
1 'polypeptide(L)'
;MNSESYAIGQEALAFDRMFRVLRTVGEMMRDRKYHFPTSLIPETVEQFCEQYVDRDTREIFRSRMTLPCERVGGSQRGRAMVFFSVELGMEAMKTYYQSAMDAGCDRVIIVVHSKVNATVKRYVDYINRSNTGAKVQLFDEDSLVVNITHHELVPKHTPLEDEEVREMLRAHSLEVNMLPRILSTDPVAAYLGLERGGVVRIERKSMSAGFYVTYRQVV
;
A
#
# COMPACT_ATOMS: atom_id res chain seq x y z
N MET A 1 14.22 -12.84 18.28
CA MET A 1 12.81 -13.08 18.63
C MET A 1 12.48 -12.08 19.73
N ASN A 2 11.94 -10.91 19.35
CA ASN A 2 11.44 -9.93 20.31
C ASN A 2 9.96 -10.25 20.51
N SER A 3 9.66 -10.95 21.61
CA SER A 3 8.33 -11.35 22.02
C SER A 3 7.62 -10.18 22.70
N GLU A 4 6.57 -9.64 22.09
CA GLU A 4 5.66 -8.71 22.78
C GLU A 4 4.57 -9.52 23.48
N SER A 5 4.76 -9.78 24.78
CA SER A 5 3.66 -10.25 25.63
C SER A 5 2.77 -9.06 25.99
N TYR A 6 1.57 -8.97 25.41
CA TYR A 6 0.61 -7.93 25.77
C TYR A 6 -0.04 -8.23 27.12
N ALA A 7 -0.37 -7.20 27.90
CA ALA A 7 -1.11 -7.39 29.15
C ALA A 7 -2.54 -7.87 28.88
N ILE A 8 -3.08 -8.71 29.77
CA ILE A 8 -4.44 -9.29 29.68
C ILE A 8 -5.46 -8.16 29.48
N GLY A 9 -6.11 -8.13 28.31
CA GLY A 9 -7.07 -7.10 27.88
C GLY A 9 -6.58 -6.16 26.77
N GLN A 10 -5.26 -5.94 26.63
CA GLN A 10 -4.67 -5.22 25.49
C GLN A 10 -4.53 -6.10 24.24
N GLU A 11 -4.43 -7.41 24.42
CA GLU A 11 -4.33 -8.40 23.35
C GLU A 11 -5.50 -8.32 22.35
N ALA A 12 -6.73 -8.26 22.86
CA ALA A 12 -7.92 -8.19 22.00
C ALA A 12 -7.94 -6.92 21.13
N LEU A 13 -7.47 -5.79 21.68
CA LEU A 13 -7.32 -4.54 20.94
C LEU A 13 -6.18 -4.62 19.90
N ALA A 14 -5.07 -5.28 20.23
CA ALA A 14 -3.97 -5.50 19.30
C ALA A 14 -4.39 -6.40 18.13
N PHE A 15 -5.17 -7.45 18.39
CA PHE A 15 -5.70 -8.33 17.35
C PHE A 15 -6.72 -7.62 16.46
N ASP A 16 -7.68 -6.88 17.03
CA ASP A 16 -8.63 -6.08 16.25
C ASP A 16 -7.92 -5.04 15.38
N ARG A 17 -6.92 -4.35 15.96
CA ARG A 17 -6.13 -3.36 15.22
C ARG A 17 -5.39 -4.00 14.05
N MET A 18 -4.68 -5.12 14.27
CA MET A 18 -3.96 -5.80 13.21
C MET A 18 -4.88 -6.38 12.13
N PHE A 19 -6.03 -6.91 12.54
CA PHE A 19 -7.08 -7.36 11.63
C PHE A 19 -7.53 -6.23 10.70
N ARG A 20 -7.78 -5.02 11.24
CA ARG A 20 -8.13 -3.86 10.43
C ARG A 20 -7.00 -3.46 9.47
N VAL A 21 -5.75 -3.45 9.94
CA VAL A 21 -4.58 -3.17 9.08
C VAL A 21 -4.52 -4.15 7.91
N LEU A 22 -4.65 -5.46 8.17
CA LEU A 22 -4.63 -6.48 7.13
C LEU A 22 -5.77 -6.28 6.12
N ARG A 23 -6.98 -5.93 6.59
CA ARG A 23 -8.11 -5.59 5.72
C ARG A 23 -7.84 -4.37 4.85
N THR A 24 -7.34 -3.29 5.42
CA THR A 24 -6.96 -2.07 4.66
C THR A 24 -5.89 -2.39 3.62
N VAL A 25 -4.90 -3.23 3.94
CA VAL A 25 -3.90 -3.69 2.97
C VAL A 25 -4.57 -4.48 1.83
N GLY A 26 -5.49 -5.39 2.15
CA GLY A 26 -6.25 -6.13 1.14
C GLY A 26 -7.06 -5.20 0.23
N GLU A 27 -7.74 -4.20 0.79
CA GLU A 27 -8.46 -3.16 0.04
C GLU A 27 -7.51 -2.35 -0.84
N MET A 28 -6.38 -1.90 -0.30
CA MET A 28 -5.34 -1.17 -1.03
C MET A 28 -4.84 -1.94 -2.24
N MET A 29 -4.56 -3.24 -2.08
CA MET A 29 -4.08 -4.07 -3.19
C MET A 29 -5.16 -4.26 -4.25
N ARG A 30 -6.44 -4.40 -3.87
CA ARG A 30 -7.55 -4.46 -4.84
C ARG A 30 -7.74 -3.15 -5.60
N ASP A 31 -7.67 -2.01 -4.91
CA ASP A 31 -7.79 -0.68 -5.54
C ASP A 31 -6.66 -0.43 -6.55
N ARG A 32 -5.48 -1.01 -6.31
CA ARG A 32 -4.34 -1.02 -7.23
C ARG A 32 -4.44 -2.07 -8.33
N LYS A 33 -5.58 -2.76 -8.47
CA LYS A 33 -5.85 -3.82 -9.45
C LYS A 33 -4.95 -5.06 -9.27
N TYR A 34 -4.53 -5.36 -8.03
CA TYR A 34 -3.88 -6.62 -7.71
C TYR A 34 -4.89 -7.65 -7.20
N HIS A 35 -4.65 -8.90 -7.57
CA HIS A 35 -5.36 -10.07 -7.07
C HIS A 35 -4.45 -10.88 -6.15
N PHE A 36 -5.05 -11.47 -5.13
CA PHE A 36 -4.41 -12.32 -4.15
C PHE A 36 -5.43 -13.35 -3.65
N PRO A 37 -4.99 -14.52 -3.13
CA PRO A 37 -5.90 -15.50 -2.58
C PRO A 37 -6.77 -14.92 -1.45
N THR A 38 -8.09 -14.98 -1.59
CA THR A 38 -9.03 -14.44 -0.59
C THR A 38 -8.84 -15.05 0.80
N SER A 39 -8.35 -16.29 0.87
CA SER A 39 -8.02 -17.00 2.13
C SER A 39 -6.92 -16.35 2.96
N LEU A 40 -6.18 -15.38 2.42
CA LEU A 40 -5.14 -14.64 3.16
C LEU A 40 -5.67 -13.40 3.88
N ILE A 41 -6.88 -12.93 3.53
CA ILE A 41 -7.52 -11.80 4.21
C ILE A 41 -8.77 -12.33 4.92
N PRO A 42 -8.74 -12.48 6.25
CA PRO A 42 -9.87 -12.99 7.02
C PRO A 42 -11.04 -12.00 6.99
N GLU A 43 -12.26 -12.53 7.05
CA GLU A 43 -13.49 -11.71 7.05
C GLU A 43 -13.86 -11.23 8.46
N THR A 44 -13.50 -12.02 9.49
CA THR A 44 -13.78 -11.72 10.90
C THR A 44 -12.51 -11.78 11.76
N VAL A 45 -12.59 -11.18 12.95
CA VAL A 45 -11.49 -11.17 13.92
C VAL A 45 -11.21 -12.58 14.45
N GLU A 46 -12.23 -13.43 14.56
CA GLU A 46 -12.08 -14.82 15.01
C GLU A 46 -11.23 -15.63 14.01
N GLN A 47 -11.54 -15.51 12.71
CA GLN A 47 -10.75 -16.14 11.65
C GLN A 47 -9.30 -15.64 11.65
N PHE A 48 -9.09 -14.34 11.88
CA PHE A 48 -7.75 -13.78 12.02
C PHE A 48 -6.98 -14.41 13.18
N CYS A 49 -7.60 -14.51 14.34
CA CYS A 49 -7.00 -15.15 15.52
C CYS A 49 -6.65 -16.62 15.27
N GLU A 50 -7.52 -17.37 14.61
CA GLU A 50 -7.26 -18.78 14.31
C GLU A 50 -6.08 -18.99 13.34
N GLN A 51 -5.93 -18.10 12.35
CA GLN A 51 -4.94 -18.25 11.29
C GLN A 51 -3.58 -17.65 11.63
N TYR A 52 -3.56 -16.52 12.33
CA TYR A 52 -2.37 -15.69 12.51
C TYR A 52 -1.93 -15.49 13.95
N VAL A 53 -2.69 -15.96 14.94
CA VAL A 53 -2.31 -15.82 16.36
C VAL A 53 -1.96 -17.18 16.95
N ASP A 54 -0.83 -17.23 17.66
CA ASP A 54 -0.43 -18.43 18.40
C ASP A 54 -1.41 -18.71 19.56
N ARG A 55 -1.77 -19.99 19.75
CA ARG A 55 -2.72 -20.38 20.81
C ARG A 55 -2.11 -20.29 22.21
N ASP A 56 -0.80 -20.50 22.32
CA ASP A 56 -0.09 -20.60 23.58
C ASP A 56 0.54 -19.25 23.95
N THR A 57 1.25 -18.62 23.01
CA THR A 57 1.98 -17.36 23.28
C THR A 57 1.12 -16.12 23.06
N ARG A 58 -0.05 -16.24 22.41
CA ARG A 58 -0.91 -15.12 22.00
C ARG A 58 -0.19 -14.09 21.10
N GLU A 59 0.89 -14.50 20.43
CA GLU A 59 1.64 -13.63 19.54
C GLU A 59 1.11 -13.68 18.11
N ILE A 60 1.22 -12.55 17.40
CA ILE A 60 0.83 -12.45 15.99
C ILE A 60 1.99 -12.92 15.10
N PHE A 61 1.77 -13.99 14.34
CA PHE A 61 2.70 -14.50 13.33
C PHE A 61 2.71 -13.65 12.06
N ARG A 62 3.35 -12.48 12.14
CA ARG A 62 3.50 -11.54 11.03
C ARG A 62 4.18 -12.15 9.78
N SER A 63 5.06 -13.13 9.95
CA SER A 63 5.69 -13.85 8.83
C SER A 63 4.69 -14.59 7.93
N ARG A 64 3.61 -15.13 8.52
CA ARG A 64 2.54 -15.83 7.78
C ARG A 64 1.58 -14.88 7.07
N MET A 65 1.57 -13.60 7.44
CA MET A 65 0.72 -12.57 6.85
C MET A 65 1.27 -12.05 5.51
N THR A 66 2.38 -12.60 5.01
CA THR A 66 2.95 -12.21 3.72
C THR A 66 1.93 -12.41 2.60
N LEU A 67 1.69 -11.36 1.81
CA LEU A 67 0.65 -11.33 0.77
C LEU A 67 1.30 -11.25 -0.61
N PRO A 68 1.45 -12.36 -1.34
CA PRO A 68 1.83 -12.34 -2.74
C PRO A 68 0.63 -11.88 -3.58
N CYS A 69 0.89 -10.96 -4.51
CA CYS A 69 -0.13 -10.29 -5.30
C CYS A 69 0.27 -10.27 -6.77
N GLU A 70 -0.69 -10.51 -7.65
CA GLU A 70 -0.48 -10.44 -9.11
C GLU A 70 -1.42 -9.40 -9.70
N ARG A 71 -0.89 -8.50 -10.53
CA ARG A 71 -1.67 -7.44 -11.16
C ARG A 71 -2.60 -8.04 -12.21
N VAL A 72 -3.87 -7.71 -12.10
CA VAL A 72 -4.92 -8.12 -13.05
C VAL A 72 -5.27 -6.92 -13.92
N GLY A 73 -5.08 -7.10 -15.22
CA GLY A 73 -5.38 -6.08 -16.22
C GLY A 73 -4.28 -5.01 -16.39
N GLY A 74 -4.27 -4.41 -17.57
CA GLY A 74 -3.22 -3.49 -18.03
C GLY A 74 -2.22 -4.16 -18.97
N SER A 75 -1.43 -3.34 -19.66
CA SER A 75 -0.44 -3.78 -20.66
C SER A 75 0.78 -4.50 -20.05
N GLN A 76 1.00 -4.36 -18.74
CA GLN A 76 2.15 -4.93 -18.03
C GLN A 76 1.72 -5.92 -16.94
N ARG A 77 2.34 -7.11 -16.95
CA ARG A 77 2.29 -8.06 -15.83
C ARG A 77 3.15 -7.50 -14.69
N GLY A 78 2.51 -7.10 -13.60
CA GLY A 78 3.18 -6.72 -12.36
C GLY A 78 2.91 -7.74 -11.26
N ARG A 79 3.89 -7.99 -10.40
CA ARG A 79 3.77 -8.79 -9.18
C ARG A 79 4.18 -7.95 -7.98
N ALA A 80 3.35 -7.94 -6.96
CA ALA A 80 3.62 -7.26 -5.72
C ALA A 80 3.77 -8.26 -4.58
N MET A 81 4.56 -7.92 -3.57
CA MET A 81 4.61 -8.68 -2.33
C MET A 81 4.53 -7.76 -1.13
N VAL A 82 3.62 -8.07 -0.21
CA VAL A 82 3.44 -7.32 1.04
C VAL A 82 3.99 -8.12 2.21
N PHE A 83 4.85 -7.49 3.01
CA PHE A 83 5.44 -8.06 4.22
C PHE A 83 5.00 -7.29 5.46
N PHE A 84 4.95 -7.98 6.60
CA PHE A 84 4.64 -7.39 7.90
C PHE A 84 5.81 -7.63 8.86
N SER A 85 6.24 -6.59 9.56
CA SER A 85 7.32 -6.67 10.54
C SER A 85 7.05 -5.78 11.76
N VAL A 86 7.48 -6.20 12.95
CA VAL A 86 7.43 -5.36 14.15
C VAL A 86 8.47 -4.24 14.03
N GLU A 87 9.72 -4.63 13.80
CA GLU A 87 10.84 -3.73 13.59
C GLU A 87 11.48 -4.00 12.23
N LEU A 88 11.95 -2.95 11.57
CA LEU A 88 12.63 -3.09 10.28
C LEU A 88 14.11 -2.70 10.41
N GLY A 89 14.95 -3.72 10.58
CA GLY A 89 16.40 -3.61 10.48
C GLY A 89 16.91 -3.77 9.03
N MET A 90 18.19 -3.45 8.81
CA MET A 90 18.82 -3.60 7.47
C MET A 90 18.88 -5.05 6.99
N GLU A 91 19.08 -6.00 7.91
CA GLU A 91 19.11 -7.43 7.57
C GLU A 91 17.73 -7.92 7.11
N ALA A 92 16.69 -7.67 7.91
CA ALA A 92 15.31 -7.99 7.54
C ALA A 92 14.90 -7.33 6.22
N MET A 93 15.24 -6.05 6.02
CA MET A 93 14.95 -5.34 4.76
C MET A 93 15.61 -6.02 3.55
N LYS A 94 16.88 -6.43 3.65
CA LYS A 94 17.56 -7.15 2.56
C LYS A 94 16.91 -8.50 2.28
N THR A 95 16.51 -9.23 3.33
CA THR A 95 15.83 -10.52 3.20
C THR A 95 14.48 -10.38 2.50
N TYR A 96 13.65 -9.42 2.90
CA TYR A 96 12.36 -9.14 2.25
C TYR A 96 12.54 -8.71 0.79
N TYR A 97 13.52 -7.84 0.53
CA TYR A 97 13.81 -7.41 -0.84
C TYR A 97 14.29 -8.58 -1.70
N GLN A 98 15.23 -9.40 -1.23
CA GLN A 98 15.72 -10.56 -1.98
C GLN A 98 14.60 -11.56 -2.25
N SER A 99 13.78 -11.88 -1.23
CA SER A 99 12.62 -12.76 -1.40
C SER A 99 11.63 -12.24 -2.45
N ALA A 100 11.40 -10.92 -2.50
CA ALA A 100 10.58 -10.31 -3.54
C ALA A 100 11.24 -10.35 -4.93
N MET A 101 12.55 -10.17 -5.02
CA MET A 101 13.28 -10.27 -6.30
C MET A 101 13.30 -11.70 -6.82
N ASP A 102 13.47 -12.70 -5.95
CA ASP A 102 13.45 -14.12 -6.32
C ASP A 102 12.05 -14.55 -6.79
N ALA A 103 11.00 -13.98 -6.18
CA ALA A 103 9.63 -14.10 -6.66
C ALA A 103 9.36 -13.23 -7.91
N GLY A 104 10.32 -12.43 -8.37
CA GLY A 104 10.25 -11.51 -9.50
C GLY A 104 9.12 -10.49 -9.40
N CYS A 105 8.95 -9.93 -8.20
CA CYS A 105 8.04 -8.82 -7.91
C CYS A 105 8.67 -7.47 -8.28
N ASP A 106 7.90 -6.61 -8.95
CA ASP A 106 8.26 -5.21 -9.23
C ASP A 106 7.82 -4.27 -8.11
N ARG A 107 6.90 -4.69 -7.24
CA ARG A 107 6.45 -3.90 -6.09
C ARG A 107 6.68 -4.65 -4.79
N VAL A 108 7.24 -3.96 -3.82
CA VAL A 108 7.43 -4.47 -2.46
C VAL A 108 6.80 -3.49 -1.50
N ILE A 109 5.90 -3.97 -0.65
CA ILE A 109 5.29 -3.17 0.40
C ILE A 109 5.68 -3.79 1.74
N ILE A 110 6.15 -2.97 2.67
CA ILE A 110 6.51 -3.43 4.01
C ILE A 110 5.74 -2.59 5.01
N VAL A 111 4.90 -3.26 5.79
CA VAL A 111 4.12 -2.68 6.88
C VAL A 111 4.89 -2.90 8.19
N VAL A 112 5.16 -1.81 8.91
CA VAL A 112 6.03 -1.80 10.10
C VAL A 112 5.29 -1.24 11.31
N HIS A 113 5.38 -1.92 12.46
CA HIS A 113 4.79 -1.45 13.72
C HIS A 113 5.57 -0.28 14.34
N SER A 114 6.89 -0.33 14.28
CA SER A 114 7.77 0.67 14.90
C SER A 114 8.35 1.68 13.90
N LYS A 115 8.91 2.77 14.44
CA LYS A 115 9.54 3.81 13.61
C LYS A 115 10.71 3.24 12.82
N VAL A 116 10.63 3.34 11.50
CA VAL A 116 11.71 2.90 10.62
C VAL A 116 12.97 3.74 10.79
N ASN A 117 14.11 3.07 10.93
CA ASN A 117 15.44 3.68 11.04
C ASN A 117 15.80 4.50 9.77
N ALA A 118 16.45 5.65 9.97
CA ALA A 118 16.92 6.51 8.88
C ALA A 118 17.81 5.77 7.86
N THR A 119 18.62 4.80 8.31
CA THR A 119 19.46 3.97 7.42
C THR A 119 18.61 3.15 6.45
N VAL A 120 17.52 2.56 6.93
CA VAL A 120 16.59 1.78 6.10
C VAL A 120 15.86 2.69 5.12
N LYS A 121 15.41 3.88 5.57
CA LYS A 121 14.79 4.87 4.68
C LYS A 121 15.72 5.26 3.53
N ARG A 122 17.00 5.55 3.82
CA ARG A 122 18.01 5.85 2.79
C ARG A 122 18.23 4.69 1.83
N TYR A 123 18.19 3.45 2.33
CA TYR A 123 18.32 2.27 1.49
C TYR A 123 17.11 2.06 0.58
N VAL A 124 15.90 2.28 1.08
CA VAL A 124 14.67 2.27 0.27
C VAL A 124 14.70 3.35 -0.80
N ASP A 125 15.14 4.58 -0.47
CA ASP A 125 15.30 5.65 -1.44
C ASP A 125 16.33 5.29 -2.52
N TYR A 126 17.43 4.64 -2.14
CA TYR A 126 18.44 4.15 -3.08
C TYR A 126 17.85 3.12 -4.04
N ILE A 127 17.10 2.13 -3.54
CA ILE A 127 16.42 1.13 -4.38
C ILE A 127 15.43 1.80 -5.32
N ASN A 128 14.58 2.70 -4.81
CA ASN A 128 13.56 3.38 -5.61
C ASN A 128 14.13 4.27 -6.72
N ARG A 129 15.35 4.78 -6.55
CA ARG A 129 16.10 5.54 -7.58
C ARG A 129 16.90 4.65 -8.52
N SER A 130 17.19 3.42 -8.13
CA SER A 130 17.92 2.48 -8.97
C SER A 130 17.07 2.04 -10.17
N ASN A 131 17.72 1.74 -11.29
CA ASN A 131 17.04 1.35 -12.53
C ASN A 131 16.66 -0.15 -12.55
N THR A 132 16.44 -0.75 -11.37
CA THR A 132 16.10 -2.17 -11.21
C THR A 132 14.63 -2.46 -11.54
N GLY A 133 13.81 -1.44 -11.78
CA GLY A 133 12.38 -1.56 -12.04
C GLY A 133 11.55 -1.86 -10.78
N ALA A 134 12.18 -2.35 -9.71
CA ALA A 134 11.53 -2.65 -8.44
C ALA A 134 11.32 -1.39 -7.59
N LYS A 135 10.15 -1.27 -6.97
CA LYS A 135 9.80 -0.17 -6.06
C LYS A 135 9.40 -0.71 -4.69
N VAL A 136 9.96 -0.10 -3.65
CA VAL A 136 9.71 -0.43 -2.26
C VAL A 136 8.93 0.70 -1.59
N GLN A 137 7.84 0.35 -0.91
CA GLN A 137 7.05 1.26 -0.09
C GLN A 137 7.03 0.78 1.36
N LEU A 138 7.14 1.74 2.27
CA LEU A 138 7.06 1.50 3.71
C LEU A 138 5.78 2.15 4.25
N PHE A 139 4.99 1.39 5.00
CA PHE A 139 3.82 1.90 5.71
C PHE A 139 3.96 1.66 7.19
N ASP A 140 3.43 2.60 7.96
CA ASP A 140 3.25 2.44 9.40
C ASP A 140 1.94 1.69 9.65
N GLU A 141 1.95 0.68 10.53
CA GLU A 141 0.73 -0.03 10.94
C GLU A 141 -0.35 0.94 11.45
N ASP A 142 0.02 1.98 12.21
CA ASP A 142 -0.93 3.00 12.69
C ASP A 142 -1.65 3.73 11.55
N SER A 143 -0.96 3.95 10.43
CA SER A 143 -1.52 4.66 9.27
C SER A 143 -2.53 3.84 8.47
N LEU A 144 -2.57 2.51 8.67
CA LEU A 144 -3.41 1.58 7.92
C LEU A 144 -4.59 1.03 8.73
N VAL A 145 -4.76 1.43 10.00
CA VAL A 145 -5.89 0.97 10.84
C VAL A 145 -7.24 1.39 10.23
N VAL A 146 -7.28 2.51 9.54
CA VAL A 146 -8.48 3.02 8.85
C VAL A 146 -8.13 3.31 7.40
N ASN A 147 -8.92 2.78 6.48
CA ASN A 147 -8.79 3.13 5.07
C ASN A 147 -9.25 4.57 4.81
N ILE A 148 -8.30 5.45 4.53
CA ILE A 148 -8.55 6.87 4.28
C ILE A 148 -9.43 7.13 3.04
N THR A 149 -9.48 6.20 2.07
CA THR A 149 -10.26 6.39 0.84
C THR A 149 -11.76 6.29 1.05
N HIS A 150 -12.19 5.69 2.17
CA HIS A 150 -13.59 5.59 2.56
C HIS A 150 -14.11 6.86 3.27
N HIS A 151 -13.23 7.81 3.57
CA HIS A 151 -13.62 9.04 4.26
C HIS A 151 -14.43 9.95 3.34
N GLU A 152 -15.51 10.56 3.85
CA GLU A 152 -16.45 11.39 3.07
C GLU A 152 -15.77 12.54 2.32
N LEU A 153 -14.79 13.19 2.97
CA LEU A 153 -14.03 14.30 2.38
C LEU A 153 -12.97 13.86 1.36
N VAL A 154 -12.70 12.56 1.21
CA VAL A 154 -11.71 12.03 0.26
C VAL A 154 -12.45 11.60 -1.01
N PRO A 155 -12.33 12.35 -2.12
CA PRO A 155 -12.98 11.98 -3.37
C PRO A 155 -12.32 10.75 -4.00
N LYS A 156 -12.97 10.16 -5.00
CA LYS A 156 -12.43 9.01 -5.72
C LYS A 156 -11.24 9.43 -6.57
N HIS A 157 -10.11 8.75 -6.39
CA HIS A 157 -8.89 8.94 -7.17
C HIS A 157 -8.68 7.72 -8.06
N THR A 158 -8.40 7.93 -9.35
CA THR A 158 -8.15 6.87 -10.33
C THR A 158 -6.85 7.18 -11.06
N PRO A 159 -5.79 6.36 -10.89
CA PRO A 159 -4.56 6.50 -11.66
C PRO A 159 -4.86 6.31 -13.16
N LEU A 160 -4.26 7.15 -14.00
CA LEU A 160 -4.35 7.03 -15.45
C LEU A 160 -3.11 6.36 -16.01
N GLU A 161 -3.29 5.50 -17.02
CA GLU A 161 -2.21 4.90 -17.80
C GLU A 161 -1.67 5.91 -18.84
N ASP A 162 -0.46 5.68 -19.36
CA ASP A 162 0.23 6.64 -20.25
C ASP A 162 -0.58 6.98 -21.52
N GLU A 163 -1.29 6.01 -22.09
CA GLU A 163 -2.22 6.22 -23.21
C GLU A 163 -3.37 7.16 -22.82
N GLU A 164 -4.01 6.92 -21.68
CA GLU A 164 -5.14 7.70 -21.18
C GLU A 164 -4.72 9.14 -20.87
N VAL A 165 -3.51 9.32 -20.32
CA VAL A 165 -2.92 10.64 -20.09
C VAL A 165 -2.71 11.39 -21.41
N ARG A 166 -2.15 10.74 -22.43
CA ARG A 166 -1.96 11.35 -23.76
C ARG A 166 -3.27 11.72 -24.43
N GLU A 167 -4.31 10.92 -24.26
CA GLU A 167 -5.65 11.23 -24.78
C GLU A 167 -6.28 12.40 -24.05
N MET A 168 -6.25 12.40 -22.72
CA MET A 168 -6.79 13.48 -21.88
C MET A 168 -6.12 14.82 -22.18
N LEU A 169 -4.78 14.86 -22.25
CA LEU A 169 -4.03 16.08 -22.55
C LEU A 169 -4.37 16.63 -23.93
N ARG A 170 -4.50 15.77 -24.94
CA ARG A 170 -4.92 16.16 -26.30
C ARG A 170 -6.35 16.70 -26.32
N ALA A 171 -7.28 16.02 -25.66
CA ALA A 171 -8.68 16.42 -25.61
C ALA A 171 -8.87 17.81 -24.96
N HIS A 172 -8.06 18.13 -23.95
CA HIS A 172 -8.11 19.42 -23.25
C HIS A 172 -7.11 20.46 -23.77
N SER A 173 -6.27 20.13 -24.76
CA SER A 173 -5.18 20.99 -25.26
C SER A 173 -4.26 21.49 -24.13
N LEU A 174 -3.92 20.60 -23.19
CA LEU A 174 -3.08 20.90 -22.02
C LEU A 174 -1.70 20.25 -22.14
N GLU A 175 -0.73 20.86 -21.49
CA GLU A 175 0.56 20.22 -21.19
C GLU A 175 0.57 19.65 -19.78
N VAL A 176 1.37 18.61 -19.53
CA VAL A 176 1.49 17.96 -18.21
C VAL A 176 1.81 18.99 -17.11
N ASN A 177 2.70 19.94 -17.39
CA ASN A 177 3.15 20.95 -16.43
C ASN A 177 2.06 21.95 -16.01
N MET A 178 0.96 22.03 -16.77
CA MET A 178 -0.19 22.88 -16.47
C MET A 178 -1.16 22.23 -15.47
N LEU A 179 -1.01 20.92 -15.23
CA LEU A 179 -1.85 20.21 -14.28
C LEU A 179 -1.52 20.64 -12.83
N PRO A 180 -2.53 20.82 -11.97
CA PRO A 180 -2.31 20.99 -10.54
C PRO A 180 -1.50 19.82 -9.97
N ARG A 181 -0.65 20.09 -8.98
CA ARG A 181 0.29 19.12 -8.43
C ARG A 181 -0.27 18.41 -7.20
N ILE A 182 0.10 17.15 -7.02
CA ILE A 182 -0.08 16.36 -5.80
C ILE A 182 1.28 15.78 -5.41
N LEU A 183 1.62 15.80 -4.12
CA LEU A 183 2.89 15.25 -3.66
C LEU A 183 2.88 13.73 -3.76
N SER A 184 4.01 13.11 -4.11
CA SER A 184 4.18 11.66 -4.00
C SER A 184 4.02 11.14 -2.57
N THR A 185 4.19 12.02 -1.58
CA THR A 185 4.00 11.74 -0.14
C THR A 185 2.57 12.00 0.33
N ASP A 186 1.66 12.44 -0.54
CA ASP A 186 0.25 12.57 -0.18
C ASP A 186 -0.31 11.19 0.22
N PRO A 187 -1.14 11.08 1.28
CA PRO A 187 -1.65 9.80 1.74
C PRO A 187 -2.37 8.98 0.67
N VAL A 188 -3.16 9.63 -0.20
CA VAL A 188 -3.88 8.94 -1.28
C VAL A 188 -2.93 8.55 -2.40
N ALA A 189 -1.94 9.40 -2.72
CA ALA A 189 -0.91 9.06 -3.70
C ALA A 189 -0.06 7.87 -3.24
N ALA A 190 0.34 7.85 -1.97
CA ALA A 190 1.05 6.74 -1.36
C ALA A 190 0.19 5.47 -1.33
N TYR A 191 -1.08 5.58 -0.93
CA TYR A 191 -2.05 4.48 -0.92
C TYR A 191 -2.25 3.85 -2.31
N LEU A 192 -2.33 4.65 -3.37
CA LEU A 192 -2.47 4.16 -4.74
C LEU A 192 -1.14 3.74 -5.39
N GLY A 193 -0.01 3.99 -4.74
CA GLY A 193 1.32 3.67 -5.29
C GLY A 193 1.70 4.55 -6.48
N LEU A 194 1.24 5.81 -6.49
CA LEU A 194 1.51 6.74 -7.57
C LEU A 194 2.99 7.16 -7.61
N GLU A 195 3.56 7.18 -8.81
CA GLU A 195 4.93 7.62 -9.05
C GLU A 195 4.99 9.04 -9.60
N ARG A 196 6.14 9.69 -9.38
CA ARG A 196 6.43 11.01 -9.95
C ARG A 196 6.25 11.00 -11.46
N GLY A 197 5.58 12.03 -11.98
CA GLY A 197 5.21 12.13 -13.38
C GLY A 197 3.88 11.45 -13.74
N GLY A 198 3.38 10.55 -12.88
CA GLY A 198 2.05 9.97 -13.03
C GLY A 198 0.94 11.02 -12.91
N VAL A 199 -0.23 10.71 -13.48
CA VAL A 199 -1.41 11.58 -13.44
C VAL A 199 -2.57 10.82 -12.82
N VAL A 200 -3.30 11.49 -11.94
CA VAL A 200 -4.48 10.95 -11.27
C VAL A 200 -5.71 11.75 -11.66
N ARG A 201 -6.78 11.05 -12.03
CA ARG A 201 -8.13 11.60 -12.19
C ARG A 201 -8.83 11.60 -10.83
N ILE A 202 -9.47 12.70 -10.49
CA ILE A 202 -10.18 12.89 -9.23
C ILE A 202 -11.62 13.25 -9.54
N GLU A 203 -12.55 12.45 -9.02
CA GLU A 203 -13.99 12.63 -9.20
C GLU A 203 -14.62 13.00 -7.85
N ARG A 204 -15.15 14.22 -7.76
CA ARG A 204 -15.78 14.73 -6.54
C ARG A 204 -17.21 15.16 -6.79
N LYS A 205 -18.07 15.02 -5.77
CA LYS A 205 -19.41 15.58 -5.79
C LYS A 205 -19.31 17.12 -5.78
N SER A 206 -20.15 17.77 -6.58
CA SER A 206 -20.24 19.21 -6.70
C SER A 206 -21.69 19.63 -6.57
N MET A 207 -21.97 20.65 -5.75
CA MET A 207 -23.34 21.16 -5.58
C MET A 207 -23.92 21.72 -6.89
N SER A 208 -23.08 22.32 -7.74
CA SER A 208 -23.52 22.97 -8.98
C SER A 208 -23.59 22.04 -10.18
N ALA A 209 -22.71 21.03 -10.25
CA ALA A 209 -22.51 20.20 -11.44
C ALA A 209 -22.85 18.71 -11.23
N GLY A 210 -23.28 18.33 -10.01
CA GLY A 210 -23.41 16.93 -9.60
C GLY A 210 -22.04 16.29 -9.37
N PHE A 211 -21.27 16.08 -10.44
CA PHE A 211 -19.90 15.58 -10.39
C PHE A 211 -18.94 16.53 -11.09
N TYR A 212 -17.78 16.74 -10.48
CA TYR A 212 -16.69 17.52 -11.03
C TYR A 212 -15.44 16.65 -11.13
N VAL A 213 -14.86 16.60 -12.32
CA VAL A 213 -13.65 15.84 -12.61
C VAL A 213 -12.47 16.80 -12.71
N THR A 214 -11.37 16.48 -12.05
CA THR A 214 -10.10 17.20 -12.15
C THR A 214 -8.94 16.23 -12.26
N TYR A 215 -7.85 16.68 -12.84
CA TYR A 215 -6.62 15.89 -13.00
C TYR A 215 -5.50 16.53 -12.20
N ARG A 216 -4.62 15.70 -11.61
CA ARG A 216 -3.41 16.18 -10.91
C ARG A 216 -2.18 15.37 -11.33
N GLN A 217 -1.05 16.06 -11.45
CA GLN A 217 0.26 15.45 -11.69
C GLN A 217 0.98 15.19 -10.37
N VAL A 218 1.58 14.01 -10.24
CA VAL A 218 2.36 13.61 -9.05
C VAL A 218 3.78 14.17 -9.13
N VAL A 219 4.24 14.83 -8.05
CA VAL A 219 5.58 15.45 -7.93
C VAL A 219 6.33 15.03 -6.68
#